data_AF-A0A1I4N0L0-F1
#
_entry.id   AF-A0A1I4N0L0-F1
#
_cell.length_a   1.000
_cell.length_b   1.000
_cell.length_c   1.000
_cell.angle_alpha   90.00
_cell.angle_beta   90.00
_cell.angle_gamma   90.00
#
_symmetry.space_group_name_H-M   'P 1'
#
loop_
_entity.id
_entity.type
_entity.pdbx_description
1 polymer ?
#
loop_
_entity_poly.entity_id
_entity_poly.type
_entity_poly.pdbx_seq_one_letter_code
_entity_poly.pdbx_strand_id
1 'polypeptide(L)'
;MKRKIPFNLFGEEQELCFTIKKIGELEKVTGKGIQQLIRSEEAGINFCLGALPICLEKKSPDFYVERIEEYLESGGAIDDIATPIAHAILATGIIGKVVSDSVMAIYYPDLYPKVIEDTEQKNE
;
A
#
# COMPACT_ATOMS: atom_id res chain seq x y z
N MET A 1 11.89 1.04 10.99
CA MET A 1 11.56 -0.25 10.34
C MET A 1 10.91 0.02 9.00
N LYS A 2 11.30 -0.69 7.93
CA LYS A 2 10.53 -0.68 6.69
C LYS A 2 9.19 -1.35 6.97
N ARG A 3 8.12 -0.60 6.80
CA ARG A 3 6.76 -1.04 7.07
C ARG A 3 6.24 -1.77 5.82
N LYS A 4 6.08 -3.07 5.96
CA LYS A 4 5.74 -3.98 4.88
C LYS A 4 4.28 -4.41 5.01
N ILE A 5 3.62 -4.59 3.88
CA ILE A 5 2.23 -5.03 3.79
C ILE A 5 2.20 -6.37 3.04
N PRO A 6 1.58 -7.43 3.59
CA PRO A 6 1.47 -8.72 2.91
C PRO A 6 0.68 -8.59 1.61
N PHE A 7 1.09 -9.32 0.57
CA PHE A 7 0.43 -9.34 -0.73
C PHE A 7 0.59 -10.71 -1.39
N ASN A 8 -0.47 -11.50 -1.33
CA ASN A 8 -0.45 -12.91 -1.75
C ASN A 8 -1.45 -13.21 -2.88
N LEU A 9 -1.91 -12.20 -3.62
CA LEU A 9 -2.94 -12.36 -4.65
C LEU A 9 -2.46 -13.10 -5.90
N PHE A 10 -1.15 -13.07 -6.19
CA PHE A 10 -0.57 -13.68 -7.40
C PHE A 10 0.09 -15.04 -7.13
N GLY A 11 -0.31 -15.73 -6.05
CA GLY A 11 0.18 -17.06 -5.70
C GLY A 11 1.62 -17.12 -5.16
N GLU A 12 2.29 -15.97 -5.02
CA GLU A 12 3.56 -15.84 -4.32
C GLU A 12 3.34 -15.14 -2.98
N GLU A 13 4.06 -15.57 -1.94
CA GLU A 13 4.18 -14.75 -0.73
C GLU A 13 5.05 -13.53 -1.03
N GLN A 14 4.42 -12.36 -1.11
CA GLN A 14 5.10 -11.10 -1.40
C GLN A 14 4.75 -10.05 -0.34
N GLU A 15 5.59 -9.02 -0.26
CA GLU A 15 5.39 -7.91 0.65
C GLU A 15 5.54 -6.60 -0.12
N LEU A 16 4.53 -5.74 -0.04
CA LEU A 16 4.55 -4.40 -0.61
C LEU A 16 5.31 -3.48 0.34
N CYS A 17 6.29 -2.76 -0.18
CA CYS A 17 7.04 -1.77 0.56
C CYS A 17 7.29 -0.53 -0.31
N PHE A 18 6.80 0.61 0.16
CA PHE A 18 7.11 1.90 -0.43
C PHE A 18 8.19 2.65 0.36
N THR A 19 8.99 3.40 -0.38
CA THR A 19 9.88 4.45 0.16
C THR A 19 9.47 5.77 -0.48
N ILE A 20 9.91 6.90 0.06
CA ILE A 20 9.63 8.22 -0.55
C ILE A 20 10.11 8.27 -2.01
N LYS A 21 11.23 7.63 -2.34
CA LYS A 21 11.72 7.52 -3.73
C LYS A 21 10.71 6.80 -4.63
N LYS A 22 10.20 5.66 -4.19
CA LYS A 22 9.20 4.86 -4.92
C LYS A 22 7.87 5.58 -5.08
N ILE A 23 7.46 6.37 -4.07
CA ILE A 23 6.26 7.21 -4.14
C ILE A 23 6.46 8.28 -5.23
N GLY A 24 7.58 8.99 -5.21
CA GLY A 24 7.87 9.99 -6.24
C GLY A 24 7.99 9.41 -7.66
N GLU A 25 8.41 8.15 -7.79
CA GLU A 25 8.39 7.43 -9.06
C GLU A 25 6.95 7.12 -9.52
N LEU A 26 6.09 6.66 -8.60
CA LEU A 26 4.68 6.42 -8.89
C LEU A 26 3.95 7.70 -9.30
N GLU A 27 4.20 8.83 -8.64
CA GLU A 27 3.63 10.13 -9.02
C GLU A 27 4.06 10.54 -10.44
N LYS A 28 5.30 10.26 -10.84
CA LYS A 28 5.77 10.52 -12.21
C LYS A 28 5.07 9.65 -13.25
N VAL A 29 4.89 8.36 -12.95
CA VAL A 29 4.24 7.40 -13.86
C VAL A 29 2.75 7.75 -14.03
N THR A 30 2.09 8.12 -12.93
CA THR A 30 0.65 8.44 -12.93
C THR A 30 0.32 9.87 -13.34
N GLY A 31 1.30 10.78 -13.29
CA GLY A 31 1.10 12.22 -13.51
C GLY A 31 0.26 12.90 -12.42
N LYS A 32 0.00 12.21 -11.30
CA LYS A 32 -0.86 12.68 -10.21
C LYS A 32 -0.11 12.59 -8.89
N GLY A 33 -0.34 13.58 -8.03
CA GLY A 33 0.18 13.53 -6.67
C GLY A 33 -0.47 12.39 -5.88
N ILE A 34 0.26 11.75 -4.99
CA ILE A 34 -0.23 10.59 -4.25
C ILE A 34 -1.42 10.92 -3.35
N GLN A 35 -1.47 12.14 -2.83
CA GLN A 35 -2.63 12.62 -2.08
C GLN A 35 -3.89 12.70 -2.94
N GLN A 36 -3.76 13.03 -4.23
CA GLN A 36 -4.88 13.04 -5.16
C GLN A 36 -5.34 11.63 -5.47
N LEU A 37 -4.39 10.71 -5.77
CA LEU A 37 -4.71 9.30 -6.06
C LEU A 37 -5.48 8.64 -4.92
N ILE A 38 -5.09 8.90 -3.65
CA ILE A 38 -5.74 8.32 -2.48
C ILE A 38 -7.09 8.99 -2.20
N ARG A 39 -7.19 10.33 -2.25
CA ARG A 39 -8.42 11.06 -1.87
C ARG A 39 -9.52 10.97 -2.92
N SER A 40 -9.16 10.86 -4.19
CA SER A 40 -10.12 10.82 -5.29
C SER A 40 -10.60 9.40 -5.60
N GLU A 41 -10.20 8.40 -4.82
CA GLU A 41 -10.47 6.97 -5.08
C GLU A 41 -10.04 6.54 -6.50
N GLU A 42 -9.07 7.24 -7.09
CA GLU A 42 -8.55 6.95 -8.43
C GLU A 42 -7.53 5.79 -8.43
N ALA A 43 -7.69 4.86 -7.49
CA ALA A 43 -6.85 3.69 -7.32
C ALA A 43 -7.25 2.54 -8.28
N GLY A 44 -7.46 2.87 -9.55
CA GLY A 44 -7.87 1.90 -10.58
C GLY A 44 -6.70 1.15 -11.23
N ILE A 45 -6.92 0.62 -12.43
CA ILE A 45 -5.94 -0.23 -13.16
C ILE A 45 -4.60 0.49 -13.38
N ASN A 46 -4.62 1.75 -13.82
CA ASN A 46 -3.38 2.51 -14.05
C ASN A 46 -2.55 2.70 -12.77
N PHE A 47 -3.22 2.83 -11.63
CA PHE A 47 -2.54 2.92 -10.34
C PHE A 47 -1.85 1.58 -10.01
N CYS A 48 -2.56 0.47 -10.17
CA CYS A 48 -2.02 -0.87 -9.90
C CYS A 48 -0.83 -1.20 -10.81
N LEU A 49 -0.97 -0.97 -12.12
CA LEU A 49 0.08 -1.23 -13.11
C LEU A 49 1.31 -0.33 -12.94
N GLY A 50 1.13 0.91 -12.45
CA GLY A 50 2.24 1.77 -12.10
C GLY A 50 2.93 1.33 -10.79
N ALA A 51 2.16 0.93 -9.80
CA ALA A 51 2.66 0.67 -8.45
C ALA A 51 3.35 -0.69 -8.30
N LEU A 52 2.79 -1.77 -8.85
CA LEU A 52 3.29 -3.14 -8.66
C LEU A 52 4.74 -3.33 -9.13
N PRO A 53 5.16 -2.86 -10.32
CA PRO A 53 6.56 -2.96 -10.75
C PRO A 53 7.52 -2.22 -9.82
N ILE A 54 7.11 -1.05 -9.34
CA ILE A 54 7.91 -0.18 -8.47
C ILE A 54 8.10 -0.82 -7.08
N CYS A 55 7.03 -1.35 -6.49
CA CYS A 55 7.08 -1.81 -5.11
C CYS A 55 7.64 -3.23 -4.97
N LEU A 56 7.38 -4.11 -5.93
CA LEU A 56 7.81 -5.51 -5.89
C LEU A 56 9.18 -5.74 -6.54
N GLU A 57 9.67 -4.85 -7.40
CA GLU A 57 11.02 -4.91 -8.05
C GLU A 57 11.34 -6.24 -8.78
N LYS A 58 10.34 -7.10 -9.00
CA LYS A 58 10.56 -8.49 -9.39
C LYS A 58 10.41 -8.76 -10.89
N LYS A 59 9.55 -8.02 -11.60
CA LYS A 59 9.08 -8.40 -12.95
C LYS A 59 8.76 -7.18 -13.82
N SER A 60 8.68 -7.40 -15.13
CA SER A 60 8.26 -6.41 -16.12
C SER A 60 6.80 -5.98 -15.91
N PRO A 61 6.39 -4.80 -16.40
CA PRO A 61 4.98 -4.39 -16.40
C PRO A 61 4.04 -5.44 -17.01
N ASP A 62 4.43 -6.06 -18.12
CA ASP A 62 3.61 -7.07 -18.83
C ASP A 62 3.26 -8.28 -17.95
N PHE A 63 4.17 -8.68 -17.05
CA PHE A 63 3.88 -9.74 -16.08
C PHE A 63 2.73 -9.36 -15.15
N TYR A 64 2.70 -8.11 -14.68
CA TYR A 64 1.62 -7.66 -13.79
C TYR A 64 0.31 -7.43 -14.53
N VAL A 65 0.34 -7.13 -15.84
CA VAL A 65 -0.87 -7.13 -16.66
C VAL A 65 -1.50 -8.51 -16.65
N GLU A 66 -0.74 -9.54 -17.03
CA GLU A 66 -1.22 -10.93 -17.08
C GLU A 66 -1.76 -11.40 -15.72
N ARG A 67 -1.05 -11.11 -14.62
CA ARG A 67 -1.50 -11.48 -13.27
C ARG A 67 -2.78 -10.77 -12.81
N ILE A 68 -2.94 -9.49 -13.18
CA ILE A 68 -4.18 -8.77 -12.89
C ILE A 68 -5.34 -9.34 -13.71
N GLU A 69 -5.13 -9.62 -14.99
CA GLU A 69 -6.14 -10.23 -15.86
C GLU A 69 -6.61 -11.58 -15.31
N GLU A 70 -5.69 -12.49 -14.99
CA GLU A 70 -6.02 -13.78 -14.38
C GLU A 70 -6.79 -13.63 -13.05
N TYR A 71 -6.39 -12.68 -12.20
CA TYR A 71 -7.07 -12.44 -10.93
C TYR A 71 -8.50 -11.95 -11.13
N LEU A 72 -8.72 -11.02 -12.07
CA LEU A 72 -10.05 -10.53 -12.41
C LEU A 72 -10.93 -11.63 -13.05
N GLU A 73 -10.36 -12.45 -13.94
CA GLU A 73 -11.07 -13.60 -14.55
C GLU A 73 -11.50 -14.64 -13.51
N SER A 74 -10.72 -14.80 -12.42
CA SER A 74 -11.08 -15.68 -11.30
C SER A 74 -12.18 -15.12 -10.38
N GLY A 75 -12.66 -13.90 -10.66
CA GLY A 75 -13.71 -13.22 -9.88
C GLY A 75 -13.20 -12.22 -8.85
N GLY A 76 -11.89 -11.93 -8.85
CA GLY A 76 -11.29 -10.90 -8.00
C GLY A 76 -11.67 -9.48 -8.43
N ALA A 77 -11.52 -8.52 -7.53
CA ALA A 77 -11.77 -7.11 -7.80
C ALA A 77 -10.47 -6.31 -7.88
N ILE A 78 -10.47 -5.20 -8.64
CA ILE A 78 -9.32 -4.30 -8.71
C ILE A 78 -8.97 -3.71 -7.33
N ASP A 79 -9.99 -3.49 -6.50
CA ASP A 79 -9.84 -2.96 -5.14
C ASP A 79 -9.07 -3.90 -4.22
N ASP A 80 -9.13 -5.22 -4.46
CA ASP A 80 -8.33 -6.19 -3.70
C ASP A 80 -6.84 -5.96 -3.91
N ILE A 81 -6.44 -5.45 -5.08
CA ILE A 81 -5.06 -5.14 -5.44
C ILE A 81 -4.70 -3.72 -5.00
N ALA A 82 -5.59 -2.76 -5.25
CA ALA A 82 -5.36 -1.35 -4.99
C ALA A 82 -5.25 -1.04 -3.49
N THR A 83 -6.07 -1.69 -2.67
CA THR A 83 -6.14 -1.43 -1.22
C THR A 83 -4.82 -1.76 -0.51
N PRO A 84 -4.20 -2.94 -0.69
CA PRO A 84 -2.87 -3.23 -0.14
C PRO A 84 -1.78 -2.24 -0.59
N ILE A 85 -1.83 -1.77 -1.84
CA ILE A 85 -0.88 -0.78 -2.36
C ILE A 85 -1.06 0.56 -1.63
N ALA A 86 -2.30 1.03 -1.49
CA ALA A 86 -2.62 2.25 -0.75
C ALA A 86 -2.15 2.12 0.70
N HIS A 87 -2.42 0.99 1.36
CA HIS A 87 -1.93 0.72 2.71
C HIS A 87 -0.41 0.75 2.82
N ALA A 88 0.33 0.19 1.85
CA ALA A 88 1.79 0.22 1.84
C ALA A 88 2.35 1.65 1.69
N ILE A 89 1.64 2.50 0.96
CA ILE A 89 1.96 3.93 0.84
C ILE A 89 1.64 4.66 2.14
N LEU A 90 0.47 4.43 2.75
CA LEU A 90 0.10 5.03 4.03
C LEU A 90 1.04 4.62 5.16
N ALA A 91 1.52 3.38 5.14
CA ALA A 91 2.48 2.86 6.09
C ALA A 91 3.79 3.67 6.11
N THR A 92 4.13 4.41 5.04
CA THR A 92 5.32 5.28 5.02
C THR A 92 5.22 6.50 5.94
N GLY A 93 4.03 6.85 6.43
CA GLY A 93 3.83 8.04 7.24
C GLY A 93 3.51 9.30 6.44
N ILE A 94 3.29 9.20 5.13
CA ILE A 94 3.10 10.34 4.22
C ILE A 94 1.89 11.23 4.55
N ILE A 95 0.89 10.69 5.25
CA ILE A 95 -0.28 11.44 5.72
C ILE A 95 -0.16 11.89 7.19
N GLY A 96 1.01 11.71 7.80
CA GLY A 96 1.27 11.94 9.22
C GLY A 96 1.30 10.63 10.03
N LYS A 97 2.32 10.49 10.88
CA LYS A 97 2.61 9.24 11.61
C LYS A 97 1.43 8.74 12.45
N VAL A 98 0.77 9.62 13.19
CA VAL A 98 -0.36 9.26 14.08
C VAL A 98 -1.51 8.63 13.27
N VAL A 99 -1.85 9.24 12.14
CA VAL A 99 -2.94 8.75 11.27
C VAL A 99 -2.51 7.43 10.62
N SER A 100 -1.29 7.37 10.07
CA SER A 100 -0.74 6.14 9.50
C SER A 100 -0.73 4.99 10.51
N ASP A 101 -0.29 5.21 11.75
CA ASP A 101 -0.25 4.19 12.80
C ASP A 101 -1.67 3.72 13.15
N SER A 102 -2.63 4.64 13.23
CA SER A 102 -4.04 4.32 13.51
C SER A 102 -4.66 3.46 12.42
N VAL A 103 -4.46 3.81 11.14
CA VAL A 103 -4.96 3.03 10.00
C VAL A 103 -4.31 1.65 9.97
N MET A 104 -2.98 1.57 10.13
CA MET A 104 -2.27 0.29 10.10
C MET A 104 -2.70 -0.63 11.25
N ALA A 105 -2.97 -0.10 12.44
CA ALA A 105 -3.45 -0.90 13.56
C ALA A 105 -4.89 -1.44 13.38
N ILE A 106 -5.69 -0.83 12.51
CA ILE A 106 -7.04 -1.32 12.16
C ILE A 106 -6.94 -2.48 11.18
N TYR A 107 -6.17 -2.30 10.10
CA TYR A 107 -6.12 -3.26 9.00
C TYR A 107 -5.09 -4.38 9.19
N TYR A 108 -4.05 -4.14 9.98
CA TYR A 108 -2.93 -5.07 10.19
C TYR A 108 -2.52 -5.12 11.67
N PRO A 109 -3.45 -5.46 12.59
CA PRO A 109 -3.21 -5.41 14.03
C PRO A 109 -2.02 -6.26 14.50
N ASP A 110 -1.78 -7.40 13.83
CA ASP A 110 -0.67 -8.30 14.16
C ASP A 110 0.70 -7.74 13.75
N LEU A 111 0.73 -6.89 12.72
CA LEU A 111 1.97 -6.26 12.22
C LEU A 111 2.21 -4.88 12.84
N TYR A 112 1.14 -4.21 13.28
CA TYR A 112 1.15 -2.86 13.84
C TYR A 112 0.28 -2.81 15.10
N PRO A 113 0.77 -3.40 16.21
CA PRO A 113 0.03 -3.33 17.47
C PRO A 113 -0.15 -1.87 17.89
N LYS A 114 -1.34 -1.52 18.38
CA LYS A 114 -1.58 -0.20 18.96
C LYS A 114 -0.56 0.04 20.06
N VAL A 115 0.22 1.11 19.93
CA VAL A 115 0.99 1.62 21.07
C VAL A 115 -0.05 2.21 22.02
N ILE A 116 -0.38 1.46 23.07
CA ILE A 116 -1.11 2.01 24.21
C ILE A 116 -0.10 2.94 24.88
N GLU A 117 -0.24 4.26 24.66
CA GLU A 117 0.45 5.22 25.51
C GLU A 117 -0.15 5.07 26.91
N ASP A 118 0.59 4.39 27.79
CA ASP A 118 0.36 4.46 29.24
C ASP A 118 0.46 5.94 29.63
N THR A 119 -0.69 6.61 29.65
CA THR A 119 -0.85 7.90 30.29
C THR A 119 -0.85 7.60 31.79
N GLU A 120 0.32 7.27 32.33
CA GLU A 120 0.59 7.41 33.76
C GLU A 120 0.41 8.89 34.08
N GLN A 121 -0.79 9.22 34.54
CA GLN A 121 -1.06 10.43 35.29
C GLN A 121 -0.15 10.41 36.52
N LYS A 122 1.07 10.94 36.39
CA LYS A 122 1.82 11.47 37.53
C LYS A 122 1.11 12.74 37.98
N ASN A 123 0.06 12.55 38.76
CA ASN A 123 -0.39 13.53 39.72
C ASN A 123 0.50 13.38 40.95
N GLU A 124 1.59 14.14 41.00
CA GLU A 124 2.25 14.56 42.25
C GLU A 124 2.14 16.08 42.37
#